data_AF-A0A6I2G456-F1
#
_entry.id   AF-A0A6I2G456-F1
#
_cell.length_a   1.000
_cell.length_b   1.000
_cell.length_c   1.000
_cell.angle_alpha   90.00
_cell.angle_beta   90.00
_cell.angle_gamma   90.00
#
_symmetry.space_group_name_H-M   'P 1'
#
loop_
_entity.id
_entity.type
_entity.pdbx_description
1 polymer ?
#
loop_
_entity_poly.entity_id
_entity_poly.type
_entity_poly.pdbx_seq_one_letter_code
_entity_poly.pdbx_strand_id
1 'polypeptide(L)'
;MTPNAAAGNASPPPQIQPIVESDSRVGEKYRDRAGFGAPRVGTTLGVTFGVLASLAPGLLPRTPSAQAIVTSLLVVLGLGVVVLGRIALRRMGFGDGSLRRRWRLPVLVAAVSIIAVAVAQAERWQNRLRGAMGVAHVGPWYWLEWGVGTALITGVVAGCCLGIRWVVRQLGRVRSLLALTALGVAAQAVVVPTVVEWKKASYAAANAFVDPGVVQPVSPNRSGSPVSAASWPSLGAQGRKFVAGAPAQGVRVYVGLNSAPDLDARVALAIRELERAGGFQHGNLVVTVPTGSGWIDGEAAAGLDQRFGGDVALVGLQYSDAPSWATFVFGRTAAEESARALFTAVEQRISGLPNRPKLYVYGQSLGALGGSSIFTGDAEQDRRTCAVLWAGPPAGEVHREGATVLANASDPVVHWSPSLLWRPPNLTGTRPDAPVPQWLPVMSFLQTSADLLGALDAPSGHGHRYGVDQGTALGTC
;
A
#
# COMPACT_ATOMS: atom_id res chain seq x y z
N MET A 1 116.39 -26.89 20.01
CA MET A 1 115.72 -26.37 21.21
C MET A 1 114.33 -25.89 20.80
N THR A 2 113.28 -26.61 21.20
CA THR A 2 111.89 -26.09 21.23
C THR A 2 111.75 -25.12 22.41
N PRO A 3 110.86 -24.10 22.38
CA PRO A 3 109.42 -24.35 22.66
C PRO A 3 108.36 -23.42 22.00
N ASN A 4 107.15 -24.00 21.89
CA ASN A 4 105.76 -23.50 22.07
C ASN A 4 105.34 -22.13 21.48
N ALA A 5 104.35 -22.02 20.57
CA ALA A 5 102.93 -22.44 20.55
C ALA A 5 101.96 -21.29 20.91
N ALA A 6 101.12 -20.87 19.96
CA ALA A 6 99.73 -20.46 20.18
C ALA A 6 98.97 -20.39 18.84
N ALA A 7 97.77 -20.96 18.82
CA ALA A 7 96.95 -21.24 17.67
C ALA A 7 96.07 -20.06 17.23
N GLY A 8 95.75 -20.01 15.94
CA GLY A 8 94.72 -19.16 15.34
C GLY A 8 94.37 -19.68 13.95
N ASN A 9 93.39 -20.58 13.87
CA ASN A 9 92.95 -21.28 12.66
C ASN A 9 92.34 -20.33 11.63
N ALA A 10 92.94 -20.30 10.44
CA ALA A 10 92.33 -19.80 9.21
C ALA A 10 91.41 -20.87 8.60
N SER A 11 90.28 -20.45 8.03
CA SER A 11 89.39 -21.30 7.23
C SER A 11 89.02 -20.59 5.91
N PRO A 12 88.79 -21.35 4.83
CA PRO A 12 88.96 -20.93 3.43
C PRO A 12 87.69 -20.32 2.81
N PRO A 13 87.78 -19.68 1.62
CA PRO A 13 86.64 -19.03 0.99
C PRO A 13 85.60 -20.05 0.50
N PRO A 14 84.29 -19.79 0.65
CA PRO A 14 83.27 -20.72 0.21
C PRO A 14 83.06 -20.67 -1.31
N GLN A 15 82.97 -21.87 -1.88
CA GLN A 15 82.65 -22.16 -3.27
C GLN A 15 81.19 -21.83 -3.61
N ILE A 16 80.97 -21.32 -4.82
CA ILE A 16 79.65 -21.06 -5.40
C ILE A 16 79.05 -22.38 -5.89
N GLN A 17 77.92 -22.81 -5.31
CA GLN A 17 77.04 -23.82 -5.89
C GLN A 17 75.76 -23.16 -6.43
N PRO A 18 75.21 -23.61 -7.57
CA PRO A 18 73.96 -23.08 -8.11
C PRO A 18 72.77 -23.70 -7.38
N ILE A 19 72.03 -22.90 -6.63
CA ILE A 19 70.74 -23.30 -6.05
C ILE A 19 69.69 -23.20 -7.15
N VAL A 20 69.36 -24.34 -7.76
CA VAL A 20 68.06 -24.56 -8.41
C VAL A 20 67.10 -24.94 -7.29
N GLU A 21 66.39 -23.96 -6.72
CA GLU A 21 65.27 -24.22 -5.81
C GLU A 21 63.98 -23.81 -6.51
N SER A 22 63.16 -24.83 -6.74
CA SER A 22 61.89 -24.79 -7.46
C SER A 22 60.92 -23.79 -6.85
N ASP A 23 60.55 -22.79 -7.63
CA ASP A 23 59.47 -21.84 -7.33
C ASP A 23 58.10 -22.52 -7.46
N SER A 24 57.70 -23.29 -6.44
CA SER A 24 56.38 -23.92 -6.34
C SER A 24 55.42 -23.19 -5.39
N ARG A 25 55.86 -22.08 -4.77
CA ARG A 25 55.02 -21.29 -3.83
C ARG A 25 54.42 -20.02 -4.42
N VAL A 26 54.86 -19.57 -5.59
CA VAL A 26 54.28 -18.39 -6.26
C VAL A 26 53.03 -18.73 -7.07
N GLY A 27 52.87 -19.98 -7.52
CA GLY A 27 51.73 -20.44 -8.32
C GLY A 27 50.39 -20.56 -7.58
N GLU A 28 50.40 -20.75 -6.25
CA GLU A 28 49.17 -20.92 -5.46
C GLU A 28 48.50 -19.59 -5.09
N LYS A 29 49.28 -18.50 -5.04
CA LYS A 29 48.79 -17.17 -4.62
C LYS A 29 48.07 -16.39 -5.74
N TYR A 30 48.19 -16.84 -6.99
CA TYR A 30 47.60 -16.16 -8.15
C TYR A 30 46.34 -16.84 -8.72
N ARG A 31 45.92 -18.03 -8.23
CA ARG A 31 44.67 -18.68 -8.67
C ARG A 31 43.39 -18.13 -8.03
N ASP A 32 43.48 -17.26 -7.03
CA ASP A 32 42.33 -16.84 -6.21
C ASP A 32 41.78 -15.43 -6.51
N ARG A 33 42.25 -14.75 -7.58
CA ARG A 33 41.89 -13.34 -7.85
C ARG A 33 40.95 -13.03 -9.02
N ALA A 34 40.38 -14.03 -9.69
CA ALA A 34 39.40 -13.78 -10.75
C ALA A 34 38.25 -14.80 -10.84
N GLY A 35 37.94 -15.52 -9.76
CA GLY A 35 36.77 -16.40 -9.70
C GLY A 35 35.62 -15.71 -8.95
N PHE A 36 34.44 -15.59 -9.56
CA PHE A 36 33.20 -15.26 -8.85
C PHE A 36 32.93 -16.33 -7.77
N GLY A 37 33.47 -16.14 -6.58
CA GLY A 37 33.28 -17.07 -5.48
C GLY A 37 31.84 -17.05 -4.99
N ALA A 38 31.26 -18.23 -4.75
CA ALA A 38 29.90 -18.35 -4.21
C ALA A 38 29.69 -17.44 -2.97
N PRO A 39 28.52 -16.79 -2.85
CA PRO A 39 28.23 -15.85 -1.78
C PRO A 39 28.29 -16.51 -0.40
N ARG A 40 28.38 -15.68 0.65
CA ARG A 40 28.34 -16.18 2.03
C ARG A 40 27.01 -16.88 2.28
N VAL A 41 27.03 -17.98 3.03
CA VAL A 41 25.83 -18.78 3.37
C VAL A 41 24.71 -17.88 3.88
N GLY A 42 24.96 -17.02 4.87
CA GLY A 42 23.93 -16.12 5.38
C GLY A 42 23.41 -15.10 4.35
N THR A 43 24.22 -14.66 3.39
CA THR A 43 23.72 -13.79 2.31
C THR A 43 22.75 -14.55 1.42
N THR A 44 23.12 -15.78 1.03
CA THR A 44 22.25 -16.68 0.27
C THR A 44 20.94 -16.93 1.00
N LEU A 45 21.00 -17.27 2.29
CA LEU A 45 19.80 -17.51 3.12
C LEU A 45 18.92 -16.26 3.26
N GLY A 46 19.51 -15.08 3.47
CA GLY A 46 18.76 -13.83 3.58
C GLY A 46 18.03 -13.46 2.29
N VAL A 47 18.71 -13.58 1.14
CA VAL A 47 18.08 -13.36 -0.18
C VAL A 47 17.01 -14.41 -0.43
N THR A 48 17.30 -15.69 -0.19
CA THR A 48 16.34 -16.79 -0.40
C THR A 48 15.08 -16.58 0.44
N PHE A 49 15.23 -16.25 1.73
CA PHE A 49 14.10 -15.95 2.60
C PHE A 49 13.27 -14.77 2.07
N GLY A 50 13.91 -13.66 1.70
CA GLY A 50 13.20 -12.50 1.17
C GLY A 50 12.45 -12.79 -0.14
N VAL A 51 13.07 -13.53 -1.06
CA VAL A 51 12.45 -13.96 -2.32
C VAL A 51 11.26 -14.89 -2.06
N LEU A 52 11.43 -15.90 -1.21
CA LEU A 52 10.35 -16.83 -0.86
C LEU A 52 9.20 -16.14 -0.16
N ALA A 53 9.49 -15.25 0.79
CA ALA A 53 8.49 -14.44 1.46
C ALA A 53 7.70 -13.59 0.45
N SER A 54 8.37 -13.04 -0.57
CA SER A 54 7.72 -12.23 -1.61
C SER A 54 6.88 -13.06 -2.58
N LEU A 55 7.33 -14.26 -2.93
CA LEU A 55 6.65 -15.18 -3.85
C LEU A 55 5.52 -15.97 -3.18
N ALA A 56 5.30 -15.77 -1.87
CA ALA A 56 4.16 -16.34 -1.17
C ALA A 56 2.83 -15.91 -1.83
N PRO A 57 1.79 -16.76 -1.81
CA PRO A 57 0.48 -16.45 -2.36
C PRO A 57 -0.12 -15.14 -1.79
N GLY A 58 -0.51 -14.22 -2.69
CA GLY A 58 -1.26 -13.00 -2.38
C GLY A 58 -2.74 -13.11 -2.73
N LEU A 59 -3.53 -12.06 -2.45
CA LEU A 59 -4.95 -11.96 -2.76
C LEU A 59 -5.20 -11.48 -4.20
N LEU A 60 -4.29 -10.67 -4.74
CA LEU A 60 -4.46 -10.03 -6.04
C LEU A 60 -3.33 -10.40 -7.02
N PRO A 61 -3.62 -10.46 -8.33
CA PRO A 61 -2.59 -10.47 -9.35
C PRO A 61 -1.69 -9.24 -9.21
N ARG A 62 -0.39 -9.44 -9.32
CA ARG A 62 0.57 -8.32 -9.27
C ARG A 62 1.13 -8.07 -10.65
N THR A 63 1.56 -6.82 -10.86
CA THR A 63 2.41 -6.45 -11.99
C THR A 63 3.86 -6.88 -11.69
N PRO A 64 4.69 -7.09 -12.71
CA PRO A 64 6.08 -7.49 -12.51
C PRO A 64 6.87 -6.45 -11.71
N SER A 65 6.57 -5.16 -11.92
CA SER A 65 7.15 -4.04 -11.18
C SER A 65 6.74 -4.04 -9.70
N ALA A 66 5.46 -4.20 -9.40
CA ALA A 66 4.98 -4.30 -8.01
C ALA A 66 5.63 -5.49 -7.28
N GLN A 67 5.67 -6.66 -7.94
CA GLN A 67 6.33 -7.84 -7.38
C GLN A 67 7.84 -7.60 -7.16
N ALA A 68 8.52 -6.90 -8.07
CA ALA A 68 9.95 -6.59 -7.93
C ALA A 68 10.24 -5.66 -6.75
N ILE A 69 9.38 -4.67 -6.51
CA ILE A 69 9.48 -3.74 -5.37
C ILE A 69 9.33 -4.51 -4.06
N VAL A 70 8.27 -5.32 -3.93
CA VAL A 70 8.03 -6.14 -2.72
C VAL A 70 9.18 -7.12 -2.49
N THR A 71 9.65 -7.78 -3.55
CA THR A 71 10.79 -8.72 -3.47
C THR A 71 12.03 -8.01 -2.96
N SER A 72 12.35 -6.84 -3.51
CA SER A 72 13.53 -6.07 -3.11
C SER A 72 13.46 -5.62 -1.65
N LEU A 73 12.29 -5.15 -1.19
CA LEU A 73 12.08 -4.76 0.20
C LEU A 73 12.32 -5.94 1.16
N LEU A 74 11.73 -7.10 0.87
CA LEU A 74 11.85 -8.29 1.70
C LEU A 74 13.27 -8.90 1.65
N VAL A 75 13.95 -8.82 0.51
CA VAL A 75 15.37 -9.21 0.39
C VAL A 75 16.26 -8.30 1.24
N VAL A 76 16.06 -6.98 1.18
CA VAL A 76 16.82 -6.02 2.00
C VAL A 76 16.58 -6.26 3.49
N LEU A 77 15.32 -6.51 3.89
CA LEU A 77 14.97 -6.85 5.27
C LEU A 77 15.64 -8.16 5.70
N GLY A 78 15.57 -9.20 4.88
CA GLY A 78 16.22 -10.49 5.14
C GLY A 78 17.73 -10.38 5.29
N LEU A 79 18.38 -9.57 4.44
CA LEU A 79 19.81 -9.26 4.57
C LEU A 79 20.11 -8.48 5.85
N GLY A 80 19.25 -7.53 6.23
CA GLY A 80 19.34 -6.79 7.49
C GLY A 80 19.30 -7.70 8.71
N VAL A 81 18.34 -8.63 8.76
CA VAL A 81 18.22 -9.64 9.83
C VAL A 81 19.49 -10.50 9.92
N VAL A 82 20.04 -10.94 8.79
CA VAL A 82 21.30 -11.71 8.75
C VAL A 82 22.47 -10.89 9.31
N VAL A 83 22.55 -9.61 8.99
CA VAL A 83 23.61 -8.72 9.51
C VAL A 83 23.46 -8.52 11.01
N LEU A 84 22.26 -8.23 11.50
CA LEU A 84 21.97 -8.05 12.93
C LEU A 84 22.23 -9.32 13.73
N GLY A 85 21.78 -10.47 13.22
CA GLY A 85 22.04 -11.78 13.83
C GLY A 85 23.53 -12.08 13.96
N ARG A 86 24.34 -11.78 12.91
CA ARG A 86 25.80 -11.91 13.00
C ARG A 86 26.42 -11.00 14.06
N ILE A 87 25.94 -9.75 14.18
CA ILE A 87 26.43 -8.82 15.20
C ILE A 87 26.12 -9.35 16.60
N ALA A 88 24.90 -9.85 16.82
CA ALA A 88 24.47 -10.43 18.10
C ALA A 88 25.30 -11.67 18.47
N LEU A 89 25.47 -12.62 17.54
CA LEU A 89 26.26 -13.84 17.76
C LEU A 89 27.71 -13.52 18.13
N ARG A 90 28.33 -12.55 17.43
CA ARG A 90 29.69 -12.09 17.76
C ARG A 90 29.78 -11.46 19.15
N ARG A 91 28.76 -10.71 19.57
CA ARG A 91 28.70 -10.12 20.93
C ARG A 91 28.52 -11.17 22.02
N MET A 92 27.85 -12.27 21.72
CA MET A 92 27.65 -13.41 22.62
C MET A 92 28.88 -14.34 22.69
N GLY A 93 30.01 -13.97 22.08
CA GLY A 93 31.24 -14.77 22.11
C GLY A 93 31.23 -15.99 21.18
N PHE A 94 30.19 -16.18 20.36
CA PHE A 94 30.25 -17.16 19.28
C PHE A 94 31.21 -16.64 18.21
N GLY A 95 32.35 -17.32 18.06
CA GLY A 95 33.29 -17.04 16.98
C GLY A 95 32.61 -17.06 15.62
N ASP A 96 33.18 -16.32 14.65
CA ASP A 96 32.72 -16.27 13.25
C ASP A 96 32.84 -17.70 12.67
N GLY A 97 31.81 -18.50 12.94
CA GLY A 97 31.83 -19.94 12.74
C GLY A 97 32.20 -20.24 11.30
N SER A 98 33.30 -20.97 11.15
CA SER A 98 33.80 -21.52 9.90
C SER A 98 32.84 -22.53 9.26
N LEU A 99 31.53 -22.41 9.44
CA LEU A 99 30.52 -23.03 8.59
C LEU A 99 30.60 -22.37 7.21
N ARG A 100 31.36 -22.78 6.19
CA ARG A 100 32.39 -23.77 5.88
C ARG A 100 32.50 -23.48 4.39
N ARG A 101 33.60 -22.94 3.85
CA ARG A 101 33.65 -22.49 2.43
C ARG A 101 33.09 -23.57 1.48
N ARG A 102 33.24 -24.85 1.86
CA ARG A 102 32.62 -26.04 1.25
C ARG A 102 31.08 -26.01 1.08
N TRP A 103 30.33 -25.34 1.97
CA TRP A 103 28.86 -25.30 1.93
C TRP A 103 28.30 -24.14 1.12
N ARG A 104 29.13 -23.17 0.69
CA ARG A 104 28.62 -22.01 -0.07
C ARG A 104 27.97 -22.42 -1.38
N LEU A 105 28.63 -23.30 -2.14
CA LEU A 105 28.11 -23.79 -3.41
C LEU A 105 26.88 -24.69 -3.23
N PRO A 106 26.88 -25.72 -2.34
CA PRO A 106 25.68 -26.51 -2.07
C PRO A 106 24.47 -25.67 -1.62
N VAL A 107 24.66 -24.71 -0.71
CA VAL A 107 23.56 -23.84 -0.25
C VAL A 107 23.08 -22.93 -1.38
N LEU A 108 23.97 -22.42 -2.23
CA LEU A 108 23.58 -21.64 -3.40
C LEU A 108 22.76 -22.47 -4.39
N VAL A 109 23.20 -23.68 -4.71
CA VAL A 109 22.48 -24.60 -5.62
C VAL A 109 21.11 -24.96 -5.06
N ALA A 110 21.04 -25.27 -3.76
CA ALA A 110 19.77 -25.54 -3.09
C ALA A 110 18.85 -24.31 -3.12
N ALA A 111 19.36 -23.12 -2.81
CA ALA A 111 18.62 -21.87 -2.86
C ALA A 111 18.06 -21.56 -4.25
N VAL A 112 18.89 -21.68 -5.29
CA VAL A 112 18.46 -21.47 -6.69
C VAL A 112 17.36 -22.47 -7.07
N SER A 113 17.51 -23.74 -6.69
CA SER A 113 16.51 -24.78 -6.96
C SER A 113 15.18 -24.49 -6.25
N ILE A 114 15.24 -24.10 -4.98
CA ILE A 114 14.07 -23.72 -4.18
C ILE A 114 13.37 -22.49 -4.77
N ILE A 115 14.14 -21.47 -5.17
CA ILE A 115 13.60 -20.27 -5.82
C ILE A 115 12.94 -20.63 -7.15
N ALA A 116 13.54 -21.49 -7.97
CA ALA A 116 12.94 -21.92 -9.24
C ALA A 116 11.58 -22.61 -9.03
N VAL A 117 11.49 -23.48 -8.03
CA VAL A 117 10.21 -24.11 -7.63
C VAL A 117 9.21 -23.07 -7.13
N ALA A 118 9.65 -22.11 -6.32
CA ALA A 118 8.79 -21.05 -5.82
C ALA A 118 8.27 -20.13 -6.93
N VAL A 119 9.09 -19.80 -7.92
CA VAL A 119 8.66 -19.04 -9.12
C VAL A 119 7.61 -19.82 -9.89
N ALA A 120 7.82 -21.11 -10.13
CA ALA A 120 6.82 -21.94 -10.81
C ALA A 120 5.49 -22.02 -10.01
N GLN A 121 5.55 -22.10 -8.69
CA GLN A 121 4.35 -22.09 -7.84
C GLN A 121 3.66 -20.72 -7.84
N ALA A 122 4.44 -19.64 -7.80
CA ALA A 122 3.92 -18.28 -7.86
C ALA A 122 3.26 -17.99 -9.22
N GLU A 123 3.81 -18.54 -10.31
CA GLU A 123 3.20 -18.45 -11.64
C GLU A 123 1.84 -19.13 -11.68
N ARG A 124 1.75 -20.36 -11.16
CA ARG A 124 0.47 -21.08 -11.05
C ARG A 124 -0.52 -20.31 -10.18
N TRP A 125 -0.08 -19.68 -9.09
CA TRP A 125 -0.94 -18.87 -8.24
C TRP A 125 -1.43 -17.60 -8.97
N GLN A 126 -0.53 -16.85 -9.59
CA GLN A 126 -0.86 -15.67 -10.41
C GLN A 126 -1.87 -16.02 -11.50
N ASN A 127 -1.66 -17.12 -12.22
CA ASN A 127 -2.57 -17.55 -13.29
C ASN A 127 -3.93 -18.03 -12.77
N ARG A 128 -3.99 -18.65 -11.58
CA ARG A 128 -5.28 -18.97 -10.94
C ARG A 128 -6.08 -17.72 -10.58
N LEU A 129 -5.44 -16.71 -9.99
CA LEU A 129 -6.10 -15.43 -9.70
C LEU A 129 -6.52 -14.73 -10.99
N ARG A 130 -5.63 -14.66 -11.98
CA ARG A 130 -5.88 -14.00 -13.27
C ARG A 130 -7.02 -14.68 -14.04
N GLY A 131 -7.05 -16.02 -14.03
CA GLY A 131 -8.15 -16.79 -14.61
C GLY A 131 -9.49 -16.56 -13.91
N ALA A 132 -9.51 -16.49 -12.58
CA ALA A 132 -10.72 -16.18 -11.82
C ALA A 132 -11.24 -14.75 -12.09
N MET A 133 -10.32 -13.80 -12.28
CA MET A 133 -10.64 -12.39 -12.54
C MET A 133 -10.80 -12.05 -14.03
N GLY A 134 -10.73 -13.03 -14.93
CA GLY A 134 -10.88 -12.80 -16.37
C GLY A 134 -9.79 -11.92 -17.01
N VAL A 135 -8.60 -11.85 -16.42
CA VAL A 135 -7.47 -11.06 -16.94
C VAL A 135 -6.40 -11.96 -17.57
N ALA A 136 -5.59 -11.39 -18.47
CA ALA A 136 -4.56 -12.12 -19.19
C ALA A 136 -3.57 -12.82 -18.25
N HIS A 137 -3.17 -14.04 -18.59
CA HIS A 137 -2.20 -14.84 -17.85
C HIS A 137 -0.79 -14.21 -17.91
N VAL A 138 0.05 -14.51 -16.94
CA VAL A 138 1.45 -14.08 -16.98
C VAL A 138 2.21 -14.85 -18.05
N GLY A 139 3.01 -14.13 -18.84
CA GLY A 139 3.94 -14.71 -19.81
C GLY A 139 5.39 -14.70 -19.30
N PRO A 140 6.33 -15.30 -20.05
CA PRO A 140 7.75 -15.38 -19.64
C PRO A 140 8.40 -14.03 -19.35
N TRP A 141 7.96 -12.99 -20.06
CA TRP A 141 8.47 -11.63 -19.91
C TRP A 141 8.22 -11.04 -18.51
N TYR A 142 7.14 -11.47 -17.85
CA TYR A 142 6.81 -11.07 -16.48
C TYR A 142 7.97 -11.38 -15.52
N TRP A 143 8.52 -12.61 -15.58
CA TRP A 143 9.58 -13.04 -14.68
C TRP A 143 10.93 -12.42 -15.03
N LEU A 144 11.16 -12.10 -16.30
CA LEU A 144 12.34 -11.35 -16.71
C LEU A 144 12.32 -9.93 -16.13
N GLU A 145 11.22 -9.19 -16.30
CA GLU A 145 11.05 -7.85 -15.73
C GLU A 145 11.14 -7.87 -14.20
N TRP A 146 10.50 -8.85 -13.55
CA TRP A 146 10.60 -9.05 -12.11
C TRP A 146 12.05 -9.25 -11.66
N GLY A 147 12.80 -10.14 -12.33
CA GLY A 147 14.17 -10.47 -11.99
C GLY A 147 15.11 -9.27 -12.17
N VAL A 148 15.01 -8.58 -13.31
CA VAL A 148 15.80 -7.38 -13.61
C VAL A 148 15.46 -6.25 -12.65
N GLY A 149 14.17 -5.97 -12.44
CA GLY A 149 13.70 -4.94 -11.51
C GLY A 149 14.19 -5.19 -10.09
N THR A 150 14.09 -6.44 -9.62
CA THR A 150 14.55 -6.82 -8.28
C THR A 150 16.05 -6.62 -8.11
N ALA A 151 16.84 -7.04 -9.10
CA ALA A 151 18.29 -6.89 -9.09
C ALA A 151 18.72 -5.42 -9.07
N LEU A 152 18.07 -4.58 -9.89
CA LEU A 152 18.34 -3.13 -9.94
C LEU A 152 18.00 -2.45 -8.62
N ILE A 153 16.78 -2.61 -8.11
CA ILE A 153 16.33 -1.95 -6.88
C ILE A 153 17.20 -2.40 -5.69
N THR A 154 17.39 -3.71 -5.53
CA THR A 154 18.22 -4.26 -4.46
C THR A 154 19.67 -3.80 -4.58
N GLY A 155 20.20 -3.74 -5.80
CA GLY A 155 21.56 -3.26 -6.09
C GLY A 155 21.77 -1.80 -5.70
N VAL A 156 20.80 -0.92 -6.03
CA VAL A 156 20.83 0.50 -5.63
C VAL A 156 20.81 0.63 -4.11
N VAL A 157 19.89 -0.05 -3.42
CA VAL A 157 19.80 0.00 -1.95
C VAL A 157 21.09 -0.50 -1.30
N ALA A 158 21.63 -1.64 -1.77
CA ALA A 158 22.90 -2.17 -1.29
C ALA A 158 24.06 -1.18 -1.55
N GLY A 159 24.10 -0.56 -2.73
CA GLY A 159 25.07 0.48 -3.08
C GLY A 159 25.01 1.68 -2.13
N CYS A 160 23.82 2.19 -1.83
CA CYS A 160 23.62 3.26 -0.86
C CYS A 160 24.10 2.86 0.54
N CYS A 161 23.76 1.66 1.02
CA CYS A 161 24.22 1.16 2.32
C CYS A 161 25.75 1.05 2.38
N LEU A 162 26.40 0.59 1.30
CA LEU A 162 27.85 0.51 1.21
C LEU A 162 28.50 1.90 1.17
N GLY A 163 27.90 2.85 0.45
CA GLY A 163 28.32 4.25 0.41
C GLY A 163 28.26 4.90 1.79
N ILE A 164 27.14 4.76 2.51
CA ILE A 164 27.00 5.23 3.90
C ILE A 164 28.07 4.59 4.79
N ARG A 165 28.27 3.27 4.68
CA ARG A 165 29.28 2.55 5.46
C ARG A 165 30.71 2.99 5.13
N TRP A 166 30.98 3.45 3.91
CA TRP A 166 32.26 4.03 3.50
C TRP A 166 32.44 5.41 4.12
N VAL A 167 31.45 6.30 4.01
CA VAL A 167 31.46 7.63 4.64
C VAL A 167 31.70 7.53 6.15
N VAL A 168 31.00 6.61 6.84
CA VAL A 168 31.14 6.39 8.29
C VAL A 168 32.56 5.94 8.66
N ARG A 169 33.21 5.14 7.81
CA ARG A 169 34.60 4.72 8.05
C ARG A 169 35.59 5.86 7.85
N GLN A 170 35.36 6.73 6.85
CA GLN A 170 36.24 7.86 6.56
C GLN A 170 36.18 8.93 7.65
N LEU A 171 34.97 9.26 8.13
CA LEU A 171 34.78 10.31 9.14
C LEU A 171 35.07 9.83 10.57
N GLY A 172 35.00 8.53 10.84
CA GLY A 172 35.12 7.95 12.16
C GLY A 172 33.80 7.96 12.95
N ARG A 173 33.58 6.92 13.79
CA ARG A 173 32.28 6.62 14.41
C ARG A 173 31.67 7.79 15.19
N VAL A 174 32.48 8.54 15.94
CA VAL A 174 32.02 9.67 16.78
C VAL A 174 31.55 10.84 15.91
N ARG A 175 32.34 11.22 14.89
CA ARG A 175 31.97 12.30 13.97
C ARG A 175 30.77 11.92 13.11
N SER A 176 30.67 10.65 12.72
CA SER A 176 29.48 10.13 12.05
C SER A 176 28.25 10.15 12.95
N LEU A 177 28.37 9.78 14.22
CA LEU A 177 27.25 9.80 15.16
C LEU A 177 26.79 11.24 15.43
N LEU A 178 27.73 12.17 15.68
CA LEU A 178 27.42 13.59 15.87
C LEU A 178 26.81 14.21 14.61
N ALA A 179 27.35 13.91 13.42
CA ALA A 179 26.79 14.36 12.16
C ALA A 179 25.39 13.78 11.91
N LEU A 180 25.16 12.51 12.23
CA LEU A 180 23.87 11.84 12.02
C LEU A 180 22.81 12.31 13.02
N THR A 181 23.20 12.58 14.27
CA THR A 181 22.33 13.22 15.27
C THR A 181 22.03 14.67 14.89
N ALA A 182 23.03 15.46 14.52
CA ALA A 182 22.84 16.85 14.08
C ALA A 182 21.98 16.92 12.82
N LEU A 183 22.23 16.02 11.85
CA LEU A 183 21.40 15.89 10.65
C LEU A 183 19.99 15.42 11.00
N GLY A 184 19.82 14.51 11.95
CA GLY A 184 18.52 14.03 12.41
C GLY A 184 17.70 15.14 13.08
N VAL A 185 18.34 15.95 13.95
CA VAL A 185 17.70 17.11 14.60
C VAL A 185 17.39 18.21 13.57
N ALA A 186 18.34 18.52 12.68
CA ALA A 186 18.12 19.49 11.59
C ALA A 186 17.03 19.01 10.63
N ALA A 187 16.98 17.71 10.32
CA ALA A 187 15.92 17.11 9.52
C ALA A 187 14.57 17.16 10.25
N GLN A 188 14.53 16.90 11.56
CA GLN A 188 13.31 17.04 12.33
C GLN A 188 12.79 18.48 12.34
N ALA A 189 13.67 19.48 12.46
CA ALA A 189 13.28 20.88 12.53
C ALA A 189 12.93 21.47 11.15
N VAL A 190 13.59 21.03 10.08
CA VAL A 190 13.43 21.58 8.73
C VAL A 190 12.70 20.59 7.83
N VAL A 191 13.25 19.38 7.65
CA VAL A 191 12.71 18.40 6.71
C VAL A 191 11.31 17.95 7.09
N VAL A 192 10.99 17.72 8.36
CA VAL A 192 9.63 17.25 8.74
C VAL A 192 8.57 18.31 8.42
N PRO A 193 8.66 19.58 8.89
CA PRO A 193 7.71 20.61 8.49
C PRO A 193 7.69 20.84 6.98
N THR A 194 8.85 20.90 6.31
CA THR A 194 8.90 21.09 4.86
C THR A 194 8.26 19.93 4.09
N VAL A 195 8.47 18.68 4.51
CA VAL A 195 7.84 17.50 3.90
C VAL A 195 6.34 17.49 4.18
N VAL A 196 5.89 17.88 5.37
CA VAL A 196 4.47 17.99 5.69
C VAL A 196 3.80 19.06 4.83
N GLU A 197 4.38 20.25 4.74
CA GLU A 197 3.84 21.34 3.91
C GLU A 197 3.91 21.01 2.42
N TRP A 198 4.99 20.39 1.95
CA TRP A 198 5.10 19.90 0.58
C TRP A 198 4.04 18.84 0.25
N LYS A 199 3.76 17.91 1.18
CA LYS A 199 2.68 16.92 1.04
C LYS A 199 1.32 17.59 0.97
N LYS A 200 1.01 18.50 1.89
CA LYS A 200 -0.25 19.27 1.88
C LYS A 200 -0.41 20.03 0.55
N ALA A 201 0.62 20.74 0.11
CA ALA A 201 0.62 21.47 -1.16
C ALA A 201 0.43 20.53 -2.35
N SER A 202 1.07 19.35 -2.34
CA SER A 202 0.92 18.34 -3.40
C SER A 202 -0.49 17.77 -3.45
N TYR A 203 -1.10 17.48 -2.30
CA TYR A 203 -2.48 17.00 -2.21
C TYR A 203 -3.49 18.07 -2.62
N ALA A 204 -3.31 19.31 -2.16
CA ALA A 204 -4.12 20.44 -2.57
C ALA A 204 -4.00 20.71 -4.08
N ALA A 205 -2.80 20.61 -4.66
CA ALA A 205 -2.57 20.73 -6.10
C ALA A 205 -3.25 19.59 -6.88
N ALA A 206 -3.14 18.35 -6.42
CA ALA A 206 -3.83 17.21 -7.02
C ALA A 206 -5.36 17.36 -6.93
N ASN A 207 -5.88 17.92 -5.83
CA ASN A 207 -7.30 18.21 -5.67
C ASN A 207 -7.75 19.38 -6.57
N ALA A 208 -6.91 20.40 -6.76
CA ALA A 208 -7.19 21.53 -7.65
C ALA A 208 -7.08 21.16 -9.13
N PHE A 209 -6.35 20.10 -9.49
CA PHE A 209 -6.15 19.66 -10.87
C PHE A 209 -7.48 19.41 -11.60
N VAL A 210 -7.69 20.12 -12.71
CA VAL A 210 -8.85 19.97 -13.57
C VAL A 210 -8.46 19.06 -14.74
N ASP A 211 -9.00 17.85 -14.73
CA ASP A 211 -8.83 16.88 -15.81
C ASP A 211 -9.60 17.36 -17.06
N PRO A 212 -8.94 17.60 -18.22
CA PRO A 212 -9.60 18.03 -19.44
C PRO A 212 -10.64 17.03 -19.97
N GLY A 213 -10.55 15.75 -19.61
CA GLY A 213 -11.53 14.73 -19.96
C GLY A 213 -12.83 14.81 -19.15
N VAL A 214 -12.85 15.59 -18.06
CA VAL A 214 -14.03 15.76 -17.20
C VAL A 214 -14.73 17.06 -17.56
N VAL A 215 -15.88 16.93 -18.23
CA VAL A 215 -16.67 18.08 -18.72
C VAL A 215 -17.56 18.63 -17.60
N GLN A 216 -17.57 19.96 -17.45
CA GLN A 216 -18.45 20.64 -16.51
C GLN A 216 -19.92 20.39 -16.87
N PRO A 217 -20.77 19.96 -15.93
CA PRO A 217 -22.18 19.76 -16.20
C PRO A 217 -22.87 21.12 -16.41
N VAL A 218 -23.73 21.20 -17.43
CA VAL A 218 -24.60 22.37 -17.65
C VAL A 218 -25.96 22.21 -16.97
N SER A 219 -26.29 20.99 -16.53
CA SER A 219 -27.59 20.68 -15.95
C SER A 219 -27.75 21.32 -14.56
N PRO A 220 -28.91 21.95 -14.26
CA PRO A 220 -29.16 22.57 -12.97
C PRO A 220 -29.22 21.56 -11.81
N ASN A 221 -29.49 20.28 -12.07
CA ASN A 221 -29.54 19.23 -11.04
C ASN A 221 -28.15 18.75 -10.57
N ARG A 222 -27.06 19.41 -11.01
CA ARG A 222 -25.68 19.07 -10.64
C ARG A 222 -24.97 20.25 -9.98
N SER A 223 -24.23 19.98 -8.92
CA SER A 223 -23.27 20.94 -8.36
C SER A 223 -22.14 21.22 -9.37
N GLY A 224 -21.58 22.42 -9.30
CA GLY A 224 -20.56 22.90 -10.24
C GLY A 224 -21.11 23.35 -11.60
N SER A 225 -22.42 23.28 -11.84
CA SER A 225 -23.06 23.88 -13.02
C SER A 225 -23.01 25.41 -12.98
N PRO A 226 -23.26 26.13 -14.09
CA PRO A 226 -23.24 27.60 -14.10
C PRO A 226 -24.20 28.27 -13.10
N VAL A 227 -25.25 27.56 -12.68
CA VAL A 227 -26.24 28.04 -11.69
C VAL A 227 -25.96 27.54 -10.27
N SER A 228 -24.94 26.72 -10.07
CA SER A 228 -24.55 26.15 -8.77
C SER A 228 -23.86 27.20 -7.89
N ALA A 229 -24.18 27.20 -6.60
CA ALA A 229 -23.49 28.04 -5.63
C ALA A 229 -22.06 27.53 -5.35
N ALA A 230 -21.82 26.23 -5.47
CA ALA A 230 -20.47 25.65 -5.49
C ALA A 230 -19.89 25.78 -6.90
N SER A 231 -18.73 26.42 -7.06
CA SER A 231 -18.12 26.61 -8.38
C SER A 231 -17.46 25.32 -8.87
N TRP A 232 -17.36 25.14 -10.19
CA TRP A 232 -16.71 23.96 -10.78
C TRP A 232 -15.29 23.69 -10.26
N PRO A 233 -14.41 24.70 -10.09
CA PRO A 233 -13.09 24.48 -9.50
C PRO A 233 -13.14 24.09 -8.02
N SER A 234 -14.11 24.59 -7.25
CA SER A 234 -14.18 24.40 -5.79
C SER A 234 -14.61 22.99 -5.38
N LEU A 235 -15.17 22.20 -6.30
CA LEU A 235 -15.57 20.80 -6.07
C LEU A 235 -14.39 19.86 -5.82
N GLY A 236 -13.18 20.25 -6.20
CA GLY A 236 -12.02 19.37 -6.19
C GLY A 236 -12.07 18.29 -7.28
N ALA A 237 -10.96 17.57 -7.45
CA ALA A 237 -10.78 16.64 -8.57
C ALA A 237 -11.79 15.48 -8.52
N GLN A 238 -12.04 14.94 -7.32
CA GLN A 238 -12.97 13.82 -7.16
C GLN A 238 -14.43 14.27 -7.23
N GLY A 239 -14.77 15.43 -6.67
CA GLY A 239 -16.11 15.99 -6.77
C GLY A 239 -16.53 16.25 -8.21
N ARG A 240 -15.62 16.81 -9.03
CA ARG A 240 -15.84 17.00 -10.48
C ARG A 240 -16.14 15.69 -11.20
N LYS A 241 -15.36 14.63 -10.94
CA LYS A 241 -15.60 13.30 -11.51
C LYS A 241 -16.96 12.73 -11.11
N PHE A 242 -17.33 12.88 -9.84
CA PHE A 242 -18.61 12.41 -9.32
C PHE A 242 -19.81 13.11 -9.97
N VAL A 243 -19.82 14.44 -10.08
CA VAL A 243 -20.97 15.16 -10.63
C VAL A 243 -21.07 15.07 -12.16
N ALA A 244 -19.95 14.90 -12.85
CA ALA A 244 -19.90 14.78 -14.31
C ALA A 244 -20.32 13.40 -14.84
N GLY A 245 -20.43 12.39 -13.98
CA GLY A 245 -20.82 11.04 -14.39
C GLY A 245 -22.28 10.93 -14.87
N ALA A 246 -22.50 9.99 -15.79
CA ALA A 246 -23.82 9.59 -16.27
C ALA A 246 -24.52 8.60 -15.30
N PRO A 247 -25.86 8.42 -15.39
CA PRO A 247 -26.83 9.17 -16.20
C PRO A 247 -27.13 10.57 -15.64
N ALA A 248 -27.68 11.48 -16.46
CA ALA A 248 -27.88 12.89 -16.12
C ALA A 248 -29.17 13.20 -15.34
N GLN A 249 -30.07 12.22 -15.17
CA GLN A 249 -31.42 12.45 -14.64
C GLN A 249 -31.44 12.67 -13.12
N GLY A 250 -30.66 11.91 -12.35
CA GLY A 250 -30.58 12.06 -10.89
C GLY A 250 -29.90 13.35 -10.46
N VAL A 251 -30.23 13.81 -9.25
CA VAL A 251 -29.56 14.95 -8.60
C VAL A 251 -28.21 14.48 -8.06
N ARG A 252 -27.13 15.18 -8.40
CA ARG A 252 -25.82 14.97 -7.77
C ARG A 252 -25.31 16.26 -7.16
N VAL A 253 -25.32 16.29 -5.84
CA VAL A 253 -24.78 17.38 -5.04
C VAL A 253 -23.43 16.95 -4.47
N TYR A 254 -22.44 17.80 -4.66
CA TYR A 254 -21.13 17.59 -4.07
C TYR A 254 -20.57 18.91 -3.59
N VAL A 255 -20.01 18.92 -2.38
CA VAL A 255 -19.34 20.09 -1.82
C VAL A 255 -17.89 19.73 -1.53
N GLY A 256 -16.97 20.40 -2.24
CA GLY A 256 -15.53 20.22 -2.07
C GLY A 256 -14.97 21.01 -0.89
N LEU A 257 -13.74 20.68 -0.49
CA LEU A 257 -13.06 21.34 0.65
C LEU A 257 -13.00 22.86 0.51
N ASN A 258 -12.78 23.35 -0.71
CA ASN A 258 -12.60 24.77 -1.03
C ASN A 258 -13.92 25.47 -1.39
N SER A 259 -15.06 24.79 -1.28
CA SER A 259 -16.36 25.36 -1.62
C SER A 259 -16.93 26.26 -0.52
N ALA A 260 -16.47 26.10 0.73
CA ALA A 260 -16.78 26.97 1.85
C ALA A 260 -15.66 26.85 2.92
N PRO A 261 -15.51 27.83 3.85
CA PRO A 261 -14.33 27.94 4.70
C PRO A 261 -14.20 26.86 5.79
N ASP A 262 -15.32 26.33 6.28
CA ASP A 262 -15.36 25.37 7.38
C ASP A 262 -16.44 24.29 7.17
N LEU A 263 -16.47 23.28 8.06
CA LEU A 263 -17.39 22.15 7.94
C LEU A 263 -18.86 22.60 7.96
N ASP A 264 -19.25 23.46 8.88
CA ASP A 264 -20.63 23.91 9.04
C ASP A 264 -21.10 24.70 7.81
N ALA A 265 -20.27 25.61 7.30
CA ALA A 265 -20.53 26.35 6.09
C ALA A 265 -20.66 25.44 4.86
N ARG A 266 -19.84 24.38 4.77
CA ARG A 266 -19.92 23.38 3.69
C ARG A 266 -21.17 22.51 3.80
N VAL A 267 -21.57 22.09 5.02
CA VAL A 267 -22.82 21.36 5.25
C VAL A 267 -24.01 22.23 4.87
N ALA A 268 -24.04 23.49 5.31
CA ALA A 268 -25.09 24.44 4.93
C ALA A 268 -25.15 24.66 3.41
N LEU A 269 -23.99 24.71 2.74
CA LEU A 269 -23.92 24.77 1.28
C LEU A 269 -24.47 23.50 0.62
N ALA A 270 -24.20 22.31 1.17
CA ALA A 270 -24.72 21.05 0.65
C ALA A 270 -26.25 21.00 0.74
N ILE A 271 -26.85 21.47 1.85
CA ILE A 271 -28.30 21.57 2.01
C ILE A 271 -28.91 22.58 1.01
N ARG A 272 -28.28 23.74 0.81
CA ARG A 272 -28.72 24.72 -0.19
C ARG A 272 -28.64 24.17 -1.61
N GLU A 273 -27.57 23.45 -1.94
CA GLU A 273 -27.41 22.81 -3.23
C GLU A 273 -28.44 21.69 -3.47
N LEU A 274 -28.77 20.90 -2.44
CA LEU A 274 -29.86 19.93 -2.49
C LEU A 274 -31.20 20.61 -2.78
N GLU A 275 -31.50 21.72 -2.11
CA GLU A 275 -32.74 22.46 -2.34
C GLU A 275 -32.78 23.06 -3.76
N ARG A 276 -31.69 23.72 -4.18
CA ARG A 276 -31.55 24.33 -5.51
C ARG A 276 -31.67 23.31 -6.63
N ALA A 277 -31.06 22.14 -6.46
CA ALA A 277 -31.04 21.08 -7.48
C ALA A 277 -32.35 20.28 -7.52
N GLY A 278 -33.30 20.52 -6.60
CA GLY A 278 -34.54 19.74 -6.50
C GLY A 278 -34.37 18.40 -5.78
N GLY A 279 -33.27 18.20 -5.05
CA GLY A 279 -32.94 16.93 -4.38
C GLY A 279 -34.00 16.47 -3.37
N PHE A 280 -34.69 17.40 -2.71
CA PHE A 280 -35.78 17.08 -1.77
C PHE A 280 -37.12 16.76 -2.44
N GLN A 281 -37.22 16.90 -3.76
CA GLN A 281 -38.42 16.55 -4.53
C GLN A 281 -38.40 15.09 -5.00
N HIS A 282 -37.24 14.44 -4.92
CA HIS A 282 -37.07 13.01 -5.24
C HIS A 282 -37.60 12.11 -4.13
N GLY A 283 -38.04 10.91 -4.49
CA GLY A 283 -38.51 9.90 -3.53
C GLY A 283 -37.39 9.32 -2.66
N ASN A 284 -36.13 9.40 -3.11
CA ASN A 284 -34.97 8.79 -2.47
C ASN A 284 -33.81 9.77 -2.34
N LEU A 285 -33.16 9.80 -1.19
CA LEU A 285 -31.96 10.61 -0.94
C LEU A 285 -30.88 9.72 -0.32
N VAL A 286 -29.70 9.69 -0.95
CA VAL A 286 -28.55 8.91 -0.48
C VAL A 286 -27.46 9.85 0.00
N VAL A 287 -27.11 9.77 1.28
CA VAL A 287 -25.90 10.38 1.81
C VAL A 287 -24.72 9.49 1.44
N THR A 288 -23.92 9.94 0.48
CA THR A 288 -22.74 9.21 0.00
C THR A 288 -21.50 9.72 0.71
N VAL A 289 -20.95 8.89 1.60
CA VAL A 289 -19.76 9.23 2.39
C VAL A 289 -18.51 8.95 1.55
N PRO A 290 -17.72 9.96 1.17
CA PRO A 290 -16.56 9.76 0.31
C PRO A 290 -15.42 9.04 1.03
N THR A 291 -14.47 8.53 0.25
CA THR A 291 -13.22 7.91 0.72
C THR A 291 -12.04 8.84 0.49
N GLY A 292 -11.22 9.03 1.52
CA GLY A 292 -9.94 9.73 1.46
C GLY A 292 -10.07 11.14 0.93
N SER A 293 -9.56 11.36 -0.29
CA SER A 293 -9.49 12.66 -0.95
C SER A 293 -10.85 13.19 -1.45
N GLY A 294 -11.98 12.67 -0.96
CA GLY A 294 -13.30 12.96 -1.49
C GLY A 294 -13.82 12.01 -2.57
N TRP A 295 -13.21 10.83 -2.73
CA TRP A 295 -13.59 9.92 -3.81
C TRP A 295 -14.92 9.20 -3.52
N ILE A 296 -15.86 9.28 -4.46
CA ILE A 296 -17.07 8.47 -4.50
C ILE A 296 -16.99 7.65 -5.78
N ASP A 297 -17.20 6.34 -5.68
CA ASP A 297 -17.12 5.45 -6.83
C ASP A 297 -18.23 5.78 -7.84
N GLY A 298 -17.84 5.98 -9.11
CA GLY A 298 -18.75 6.27 -10.20
C GLY A 298 -19.67 5.09 -10.51
N GLU A 299 -19.20 3.86 -10.32
CA GLU A 299 -20.02 2.65 -10.51
C GLU A 299 -21.10 2.55 -9.42
N ALA A 300 -20.77 2.95 -8.19
CA ALA A 300 -21.76 3.03 -7.11
C ALA A 300 -22.82 4.10 -7.40
N ALA A 301 -22.40 5.29 -7.83
CA ALA A 301 -23.33 6.35 -8.22
C ALA A 301 -24.24 5.89 -9.37
N ALA A 302 -23.69 5.25 -10.40
CA ALA A 302 -24.45 4.70 -11.52
C ALA A 302 -25.42 3.59 -11.08
N GLY A 303 -24.99 2.70 -10.16
CA GLY A 303 -25.84 1.66 -9.59
C GLY A 303 -26.99 2.23 -8.76
N LEU A 304 -26.78 3.34 -8.04
CA LEU A 304 -27.83 4.01 -7.26
C LEU A 304 -28.83 4.69 -8.18
N ASP A 305 -28.33 5.38 -9.22
CA ASP A 305 -29.19 5.95 -10.26
C ASP A 305 -30.03 4.86 -10.95
N GLN A 306 -29.42 3.71 -11.28
CA GLN A 306 -30.11 2.57 -11.87
C GLN A 306 -31.18 1.99 -10.94
N ARG A 307 -30.83 1.79 -9.66
CA ARG A 307 -31.72 1.22 -8.65
C ARG A 307 -33.03 1.99 -8.53
N PHE A 308 -32.92 3.31 -8.47
CA PHE A 308 -34.07 4.19 -8.25
C PHE A 308 -34.67 4.73 -9.56
N GLY A 309 -34.22 4.23 -10.71
CA GLY A 309 -34.72 4.68 -12.02
C GLY A 309 -34.54 6.19 -12.27
N GLY A 310 -33.49 6.79 -11.70
CA GLY A 310 -33.24 8.23 -11.74
C GLY A 310 -34.01 9.06 -10.71
N ASP A 311 -34.92 8.48 -9.93
CA ASP A 311 -35.60 9.16 -8.82
C ASP A 311 -34.76 9.13 -7.53
N VAL A 312 -33.58 9.75 -7.60
CA VAL A 312 -32.65 9.80 -6.47
C VAL A 312 -31.84 11.10 -6.45
N ALA A 313 -31.61 11.60 -5.24
CA ALA A 313 -30.63 12.63 -4.95
C ALA A 313 -29.43 12.05 -4.20
N LEU A 314 -28.24 12.18 -4.79
CA LEU A 314 -26.98 11.77 -4.17
C LEU A 314 -26.26 13.01 -3.63
N VAL A 315 -25.87 12.98 -2.35
CA VAL A 315 -25.13 14.07 -1.72
C VAL A 315 -23.82 13.60 -1.10
N GLY A 316 -22.71 14.24 -1.49
CA GLY A 316 -21.38 13.99 -0.94
C GLY A 316 -20.71 15.26 -0.42
N LEU A 317 -19.88 15.11 0.62
CA LEU A 317 -19.13 16.21 1.22
C LEU A 317 -17.67 15.79 1.43
N GLN A 318 -16.75 16.51 0.80
CA GLN A 318 -15.31 16.27 0.94
C GLN A 318 -14.82 16.68 2.34
N TYR A 319 -14.07 15.80 3.01
CA TYR A 319 -13.45 16.08 4.31
C TYR A 319 -11.92 16.14 4.28
N SER A 320 -11.28 15.63 3.23
CA SER A 320 -9.83 15.67 3.04
C SER A 320 -9.43 15.70 1.56
N ASP A 321 -8.23 16.20 1.26
CA ASP A 321 -7.53 16.06 -0.01
C ASP A 321 -6.42 15.00 0.04
N ALA A 322 -6.18 14.39 1.21
CA ALA A 322 -5.18 13.35 1.39
C ALA A 322 -5.64 12.01 0.80
N PRO A 323 -4.72 11.19 0.25
CA PRO A 323 -5.05 9.88 -0.31
C PRO A 323 -5.58 8.90 0.75
N SER A 324 -6.40 7.94 0.31
CA SER A 324 -7.17 7.03 1.16
C SER A 324 -6.34 6.24 2.18
N TRP A 325 -5.14 5.77 1.82
CA TRP A 325 -4.23 5.07 2.75
C TRP A 325 -3.73 5.99 3.87
N ALA A 326 -3.50 7.28 3.59
CA ALA A 326 -3.04 8.24 4.58
C ALA A 326 -4.18 8.60 5.54
N THR A 327 -5.39 8.77 5.02
CA THR A 327 -6.59 8.99 5.86
C THR A 327 -7.02 7.76 6.64
N PHE A 328 -6.76 6.56 6.12
CA PHE A 328 -7.05 5.32 6.84
C PHE A 328 -6.24 5.16 8.13
N VAL A 329 -5.02 5.68 8.14
CA VAL A 329 -4.13 5.67 9.31
C VAL A 329 -4.31 6.93 10.18
N PHE A 330 -4.58 8.10 9.59
CA PHE A 330 -4.52 9.39 10.30
C PHE A 330 -5.77 10.29 10.19
N GLY A 331 -6.78 9.91 9.41
CA GLY A 331 -7.90 10.78 9.03
C GLY A 331 -9.30 10.25 9.34
N ARG A 332 -9.41 9.21 10.18
CA ARG A 332 -10.70 8.57 10.54
C ARG A 332 -11.68 9.59 11.13
N THR A 333 -11.25 10.36 12.12
CA THR A 333 -12.09 11.34 12.83
C THR A 333 -12.73 12.38 11.91
N ALA A 334 -12.00 12.91 10.93
CA ALA A 334 -12.56 13.89 9.99
C ALA A 334 -13.66 13.28 9.08
N ALA A 335 -13.53 12.00 8.71
CA ALA A 335 -14.56 11.29 7.96
C ALA A 335 -15.82 11.10 8.83
N GLU A 336 -15.65 10.69 10.08
CA GLU A 336 -16.74 10.51 11.05
C GLU A 336 -17.49 11.82 11.35
N GLU A 337 -16.76 12.90 11.65
CA GLU A 337 -17.32 14.23 11.93
C GLU A 337 -18.11 14.77 10.73
N SER A 338 -17.53 14.69 9.53
CA SER A 338 -18.19 15.19 8.31
C SER A 338 -19.43 14.37 7.92
N ALA A 339 -19.37 13.04 8.06
CA ALA A 339 -20.50 12.14 7.80
C ALA A 339 -21.65 12.43 8.78
N ARG A 340 -21.36 12.56 10.08
CA ARG A 340 -22.36 12.87 11.10
C ARG A 340 -22.98 14.25 10.89
N ALA A 341 -22.18 15.26 10.59
CA ALA A 341 -22.66 16.63 10.37
C ALA A 341 -23.59 16.71 9.14
N LEU A 342 -23.18 16.14 8.01
CA LEU A 342 -24.00 16.13 6.79
C LEU A 342 -25.29 15.33 7.00
N PHE A 343 -25.20 14.11 7.55
CA PHE A 343 -26.37 13.27 7.78
C PHE A 343 -27.38 13.95 8.70
N THR A 344 -26.93 14.51 9.82
CA THR A 344 -27.78 15.21 10.78
C THR A 344 -28.49 16.40 10.13
N ALA A 345 -27.77 17.20 9.32
CA ALA A 345 -28.36 18.34 8.64
C ALA A 345 -29.41 17.92 7.59
N VAL A 346 -29.14 16.83 6.85
CA VAL A 346 -30.11 16.27 5.88
C VAL A 346 -31.34 15.75 6.62
N GLU A 347 -31.16 14.93 7.66
CA GLU A 347 -32.25 14.37 8.46
C GLU A 347 -33.13 15.47 9.06
N GLN A 348 -32.51 16.50 9.64
CA GLN A 348 -33.21 17.67 10.17
C GLN A 348 -34.00 18.39 9.07
N ARG A 349 -33.41 18.62 7.90
CA ARG A 349 -34.08 19.32 6.78
C ARG A 349 -35.28 18.53 6.26
N ILE A 350 -35.16 17.21 6.11
CA ILE A 350 -36.23 16.37 5.58
C ILE A 350 -37.35 16.13 6.60
N SER A 351 -37.06 16.19 7.91
CA SER A 351 -38.07 16.04 8.96
C SER A 351 -39.18 17.11 8.89
N GLY A 352 -38.86 18.30 8.38
CA GLY A 352 -39.83 19.38 8.20
C GLY A 352 -40.63 19.30 6.89
N LEU A 353 -40.35 18.34 6.00
CA LEU A 353 -41.00 18.27 4.69
C LEU A 353 -42.32 17.48 4.77
N PRO A 354 -43.34 17.87 3.98
CA PRO A 354 -44.60 17.14 3.89
C PRO A 354 -44.42 15.78 3.21
N ASN A 355 -43.66 15.73 2.11
CA ASN A 355 -43.27 14.51 1.42
C ASN A 355 -41.78 14.28 1.69
N ARG A 356 -41.48 13.38 2.63
CA ARG A 356 -40.09 13.11 3.03
C ARG A 356 -39.47 12.07 2.10
N PRO A 357 -38.29 12.34 1.50
CA PRO A 357 -37.56 11.31 0.79
C PRO A 357 -37.17 10.17 1.73
N LYS A 358 -37.15 8.94 1.22
CA LYS A 358 -36.52 7.80 1.90
C LYS A 358 -35.02 8.08 2.01
N LEU A 359 -34.48 8.03 3.22
CA LEU A 359 -33.09 8.34 3.51
C LEU A 359 -32.24 7.08 3.52
N TYR A 360 -31.18 7.08 2.73
CA TYR A 360 -30.20 6.00 2.62
C TYR A 360 -28.79 6.49 2.92
N VAL A 361 -27.91 5.59 3.31
CA VAL A 361 -26.48 5.88 3.48
C VAL A 361 -25.65 4.89 2.69
N TYR A 362 -24.64 5.41 2.01
CA TYR A 362 -23.68 4.63 1.26
C TYR A 362 -22.26 5.05 1.63
N GLY A 363 -21.37 4.07 1.77
CA GLY A 363 -19.95 4.31 1.93
C GLY A 363 -19.12 3.13 1.44
N GLN A 364 -17.97 3.42 0.84
CA GLN A 364 -16.97 2.43 0.48
C GLN A 364 -15.72 2.61 1.34
N SER A 365 -15.02 1.55 1.73
CA SER A 365 -13.73 1.67 2.42
C SER A 365 -13.80 2.54 3.69
N LEU A 366 -12.99 3.60 3.78
CA LEU A 366 -13.07 4.59 4.87
C LEU A 366 -14.41 5.34 4.91
N GLY A 367 -15.08 5.51 3.77
CA GLY A 367 -16.44 6.06 3.72
C GLY A 367 -17.46 5.13 4.40
N ALA A 368 -17.26 3.81 4.34
CA ALA A 368 -18.09 2.86 5.09
C ALA A 368 -17.88 3.01 6.60
N LEU A 369 -16.62 3.19 7.03
CA LEU A 369 -16.28 3.45 8.43
C LEU A 369 -16.89 4.78 8.94
N GLY A 370 -16.66 5.87 8.22
CA GLY A 370 -17.23 7.18 8.57
C GLY A 370 -18.75 7.18 8.53
N GLY A 371 -19.37 6.51 7.55
CA GLY A 371 -20.82 6.35 7.47
C GLY A 371 -21.39 5.54 8.62
N SER A 372 -20.75 4.42 8.99
CA SER A 372 -21.19 3.61 10.12
C SER A 372 -21.14 4.38 11.45
N SER A 373 -20.18 5.30 11.62
CA SER A 373 -20.04 6.11 12.84
C SER A 373 -21.16 7.16 13.06
N ILE A 374 -22.04 7.36 12.06
CA ILE A 374 -23.23 8.21 12.19
C ILE A 374 -24.13 7.65 13.31
N PHE A 375 -24.19 6.32 13.44
CA PHE A 375 -25.09 5.61 14.34
C PHE A 375 -24.33 5.05 15.53
N THR A 376 -24.97 5.03 16.71
CA THR A 376 -24.42 4.42 17.92
C THR A 376 -24.50 2.89 17.90
N GLY A 377 -25.39 2.32 17.08
CA GLY A 377 -25.55 0.87 16.90
C GLY A 377 -26.60 0.54 15.82
N ASP A 378 -26.75 -0.75 15.51
CA ASP A 378 -27.60 -1.25 14.41
C ASP A 378 -29.07 -0.82 14.59
N ALA A 379 -29.61 -0.89 15.81
CA ALA A 379 -31.01 -0.49 16.07
C ALA A 379 -31.28 1.00 15.83
N GLU A 380 -30.28 1.87 15.95
CA GLU A 380 -30.43 3.29 15.61
C GLU A 380 -30.35 3.51 14.11
N GLN A 381 -29.43 2.81 13.44
CA GLN A 381 -29.31 2.80 11.98
C GLN A 381 -30.65 2.44 11.31
N ASP A 382 -31.28 1.36 11.76
CA ASP A 382 -32.54 0.88 11.20
C ASP A 382 -33.73 1.84 11.44
N ARG A 383 -33.70 2.62 12.53
CA ARG A 383 -34.74 3.62 12.81
C ARG A 383 -34.57 4.91 12.01
N ARG A 384 -33.33 5.29 11.71
CA ARG A 384 -33.00 6.59 11.09
C ARG A 384 -32.78 6.51 9.59
N THR A 385 -32.70 5.31 9.03
CA THR A 385 -32.50 5.08 7.59
C THR A 385 -33.46 4.05 7.05
N CYS A 386 -33.76 4.13 5.75
CA CYS A 386 -34.50 3.11 5.03
C CYS A 386 -33.62 1.88 4.74
N ALA A 387 -32.35 2.11 4.36
CA ALA A 387 -31.31 1.09 4.30
C ALA A 387 -29.92 1.74 4.22
N VAL A 388 -28.90 0.97 4.56
CA VAL A 388 -27.50 1.35 4.37
C VAL A 388 -26.74 0.31 3.56
N LEU A 389 -25.69 0.74 2.84
CA LEU A 389 -24.77 -0.16 2.16
C LEU A 389 -23.30 0.22 2.42
N TRP A 390 -22.53 -0.77 2.85
CA TRP A 390 -21.11 -0.69 3.13
C TRP A 390 -20.32 -1.56 2.14
N ALA A 391 -19.57 -0.93 1.24
CA ALA A 391 -18.73 -1.61 0.26
C ALA A 391 -17.27 -1.69 0.74
N GLY A 392 -16.72 -2.89 0.81
CA GLY A 392 -15.35 -3.17 1.27
C GLY A 392 -14.98 -2.49 2.59
N PRO A 393 -15.80 -2.58 3.65
CA PRO A 393 -15.45 -1.99 4.93
C PRO A 393 -14.17 -2.63 5.46
N PRO A 394 -13.24 -1.85 6.08
CA PRO A 394 -12.11 -2.41 6.79
C PRO A 394 -12.53 -3.46 7.82
N ALA A 395 -11.66 -4.44 8.06
CA ALA A 395 -11.96 -5.63 8.85
C ALA A 395 -12.57 -5.32 10.23
N GLY A 396 -13.88 -5.59 10.37
CA GLY A 396 -14.59 -5.60 11.66
C GLY A 396 -15.03 -4.25 12.22
N GLU A 397 -15.11 -3.19 11.40
CA GLU A 397 -15.35 -1.83 11.91
C GLU A 397 -16.68 -1.17 11.46
N VAL A 398 -17.67 -1.92 10.97
CA VAL A 398 -18.98 -1.35 10.61
C VAL A 398 -20.16 -2.12 11.22
N HIS A 399 -21.26 -1.40 11.46
CA HIS A 399 -22.58 -1.94 11.78
C HIS A 399 -23.05 -2.85 10.64
N ARG A 400 -23.52 -4.05 10.99
CA ARG A 400 -23.82 -5.11 10.01
C ARG A 400 -25.28 -5.54 10.04
N GLU A 401 -25.95 -5.46 11.18
CA GLU A 401 -27.37 -5.81 11.24
C GLU A 401 -28.17 -4.70 10.55
N GLY A 402 -29.13 -5.09 9.70
CA GLY A 402 -29.89 -4.14 8.85
C GLY A 402 -29.09 -3.49 7.71
N ALA A 403 -27.77 -3.68 7.64
CA ALA A 403 -26.91 -3.16 6.59
C ALA A 403 -26.68 -4.19 5.46
N THR A 404 -26.61 -3.71 4.22
CA THR A 404 -26.03 -4.51 3.13
C THR A 404 -24.51 -4.34 3.12
N VAL A 405 -23.76 -5.42 3.32
CA VAL A 405 -22.30 -5.39 3.26
C VAL A 405 -21.81 -6.12 2.02
N LEU A 406 -21.17 -5.38 1.11
CA LEU A 406 -20.49 -5.96 -0.05
C LEU A 406 -19.01 -6.11 0.27
N ALA A 407 -18.49 -7.33 0.25
CA ALA A 407 -17.08 -7.59 0.55
C ALA A 407 -16.56 -8.73 -0.32
N ASN A 408 -15.56 -8.47 -1.17
CA ASN A 408 -14.89 -9.51 -1.95
C ASN A 408 -13.96 -10.33 -1.04
N ALA A 409 -13.95 -11.65 -1.22
CA ALA A 409 -12.97 -12.49 -0.54
C ALA A 409 -11.53 -12.20 -1.01
N SER A 410 -11.34 -11.63 -2.20
CA SER A 410 -10.04 -11.14 -2.69
C SER A 410 -9.68 -9.70 -2.28
N ASP A 411 -10.56 -8.96 -1.58
CA ASP A 411 -10.29 -7.57 -1.19
C ASP A 411 -9.24 -7.49 -0.07
N PRO A 412 -8.02 -6.96 -0.32
CA PRO A 412 -7.04 -6.82 0.74
C PRO A 412 -7.50 -5.88 1.87
N VAL A 413 -8.40 -4.92 1.62
CA VAL A 413 -8.92 -4.00 2.65
C VAL A 413 -9.77 -4.73 3.69
N VAL A 414 -10.55 -5.72 3.25
CA VAL A 414 -11.41 -6.53 4.13
C VAL A 414 -10.57 -7.50 4.99
N HIS A 415 -9.38 -7.87 4.52
CA HIS A 415 -8.46 -8.73 5.26
C HIS A 415 -7.57 -7.94 6.21
N TRP A 416 -7.11 -6.76 5.79
CA TRP A 416 -5.99 -6.08 6.42
C TRP A 416 -6.34 -5.62 7.84
N SER A 417 -5.60 -6.16 8.81
CA SER A 417 -5.53 -5.64 10.16
C SER A 417 -4.22 -6.06 10.82
N PRO A 418 -3.74 -5.35 11.85
CA PRO A 418 -2.57 -5.78 12.62
C PRO A 418 -2.72 -7.18 13.23
N SER A 419 -3.95 -7.69 13.38
CA SER A 419 -4.18 -9.03 13.93
C SER A 419 -3.75 -10.14 12.96
N LEU A 420 -3.62 -9.87 11.65
CA LEU A 420 -3.11 -10.83 10.65
C LEU A 420 -1.71 -11.38 10.97
N LEU A 421 -0.94 -10.67 11.81
CA LEU A 421 0.34 -11.15 12.32
C LEU A 421 0.18 -12.44 13.14
N TRP A 422 -0.97 -12.63 13.79
CA TRP A 422 -1.19 -13.69 14.80
C TRP A 422 -2.52 -14.44 14.66
N ARG A 423 -3.48 -13.94 13.88
CA ARG A 423 -4.82 -14.54 13.68
C ARG A 423 -5.24 -14.50 12.21
N PRO A 424 -6.00 -15.50 11.72
CA PRO A 424 -6.57 -15.47 10.38
C PRO A 424 -7.63 -14.37 10.23
N PRO A 425 -7.87 -13.86 9.00
CA PRO A 425 -8.92 -12.88 8.74
C PRO A 425 -10.31 -13.49 8.94
N ASN A 426 -11.26 -12.67 9.40
CA ASN A 426 -12.66 -13.07 9.43
C ASN A 426 -13.32 -12.76 8.08
N LEU A 427 -13.60 -13.82 7.31
CA LEU A 427 -14.20 -13.72 5.97
C LEU A 427 -15.71 -13.99 5.96
N THR A 428 -16.35 -13.97 7.13
CA THR A 428 -17.79 -14.17 7.25
C THR A 428 -18.54 -13.06 6.52
N GLY A 429 -19.42 -13.45 5.59
CA GLY A 429 -20.20 -12.52 4.76
C GLY A 429 -19.47 -12.00 3.52
N THR A 430 -18.25 -12.49 3.24
CA THR A 430 -17.56 -12.16 1.98
C THR A 430 -18.10 -13.01 0.82
N ARG A 431 -18.15 -12.42 -0.38
CA ARG A 431 -18.50 -13.15 -1.59
C ARG A 431 -17.26 -13.89 -2.13
N PRO A 432 -17.37 -15.17 -2.48
CA PRO A 432 -16.27 -15.91 -3.11
C PRO A 432 -16.11 -15.42 -4.55
N ASP A 433 -15.05 -14.65 -4.81
CA ASP A 433 -14.79 -14.07 -6.12
C ASP A 433 -13.46 -14.56 -6.73
N ALA A 434 -12.47 -14.93 -5.91
CA ALA A 434 -11.22 -15.52 -6.38
C ALA A 434 -10.66 -16.52 -5.34
N PRO A 435 -9.69 -17.38 -5.72
CA PRO A 435 -8.98 -18.23 -4.77
C PRO A 435 -8.31 -17.43 -3.64
N VAL A 436 -8.60 -17.78 -2.39
CA VAL A 436 -8.00 -17.14 -1.21
C VAL A 436 -6.79 -17.94 -0.74
N PRO A 437 -5.64 -17.30 -0.45
CA PRO A 437 -4.46 -18.00 0.05
C PRO A 437 -4.69 -18.51 1.48
N GLN A 438 -4.05 -19.62 1.84
CA GLN A 438 -4.04 -20.06 3.23
C GLN A 438 -3.38 -19.01 4.12
N TRP A 439 -3.96 -18.78 5.29
CA TRP A 439 -3.38 -17.86 6.25
C TRP A 439 -2.08 -18.42 6.82
N LEU A 440 -1.03 -17.61 6.75
CA LEU A 440 0.28 -17.87 7.33
C LEU A 440 0.65 -16.70 8.24
N PRO A 441 0.94 -16.92 9.53
CA PRO A 441 1.34 -15.86 10.45
C PRO A 441 2.48 -15.02 9.86
N VAL A 442 2.41 -13.71 10.06
CA VAL A 442 3.34 -12.70 9.49
C VAL A 442 3.31 -12.59 7.96
N MET A 443 3.37 -13.71 7.23
CA MET A 443 3.40 -13.72 5.77
C MET A 443 2.10 -13.18 5.18
N SER A 444 0.94 -13.59 5.68
CA SER A 444 -0.35 -13.03 5.22
C SER A 444 -0.42 -11.52 5.50
N PHE A 445 0.06 -11.04 6.64
CA PHE A 445 0.12 -9.60 6.90
C PHE A 445 0.99 -8.87 5.86
N LEU A 446 2.18 -9.40 5.55
CA LEU A 446 3.07 -8.82 4.53
C LEU A 446 2.46 -8.84 3.13
N GLN A 447 1.86 -9.97 2.74
CA GLN A 447 1.25 -10.16 1.44
C GLN A 447 0.00 -9.27 1.27
N THR A 448 -0.91 -9.25 2.24
CA THR A 448 -2.07 -8.37 2.22
C THR A 448 -1.65 -6.89 2.22
N SER A 449 -0.60 -6.52 2.96
CA SER A 449 -0.07 -5.15 2.94
C SER A 449 0.50 -4.76 1.57
N ALA A 450 1.13 -5.69 0.86
CA ALA A 450 1.58 -5.47 -0.52
C ALA A 450 0.41 -5.31 -1.48
N ASP A 451 -0.65 -6.12 -1.31
CA ASP A 451 -1.83 -6.10 -2.17
C ASP A 451 -2.70 -4.86 -1.99
N LEU A 452 -2.66 -4.19 -0.83
CA LEU A 452 -3.33 -2.90 -0.62
C LEU A 452 -2.92 -1.84 -1.65
N LEU A 453 -1.68 -1.87 -2.14
CA LEU A 453 -1.18 -0.91 -3.12
C LEU A 453 -1.90 -1.00 -4.47
N GLY A 454 -2.40 -2.19 -4.83
CA GLY A 454 -3.11 -2.47 -6.07
C GLY A 454 -4.57 -2.87 -5.86
N ALA A 455 -5.16 -2.51 -4.70
CA ALA A 455 -6.49 -2.97 -4.31
C ALA A 455 -7.59 -2.64 -5.34
N LEU A 456 -7.44 -1.51 -6.05
CA LEU A 456 -8.39 -1.01 -7.06
C LEU A 456 -8.04 -1.42 -8.51
N ASP A 457 -6.94 -2.15 -8.71
CA ASP A 457 -6.46 -2.55 -10.05
C ASP A 457 -7.16 -3.81 -10.57
N ALA A 458 -7.93 -4.50 -9.71
CA ALA A 458 -8.75 -5.63 -10.10
C ALA A 458 -9.99 -5.18 -10.91
N PRO A 459 -10.54 -6.02 -11.79
CA PRO A 459 -11.82 -5.75 -12.45
C PRO A 459 -12.98 -5.64 -11.46
N SER A 460 -14.07 -4.98 -11.88
CA SER A 460 -15.33 -4.95 -11.12
C SER A 460 -15.79 -6.36 -10.77
N GLY A 461 -16.15 -6.58 -9.51
CA GLY A 461 -16.45 -7.92 -9.00
C GLY A 461 -15.33 -8.52 -8.16
N HIS A 462 -14.13 -7.92 -8.17
CA HIS A 462 -12.92 -8.43 -7.50
C HIS A 462 -12.14 -7.32 -6.78
N GLY A 463 -11.27 -7.72 -5.85
CA GLY A 463 -10.45 -6.81 -5.07
C GLY A 463 -11.30 -5.75 -4.36
N HIS A 464 -10.88 -4.50 -4.40
CA HIS A 464 -11.64 -3.39 -3.83
C HIS A 464 -12.61 -2.74 -4.83
N ARG A 465 -12.96 -3.44 -5.91
CA ARG A 465 -13.94 -3.02 -6.92
C ARG A 465 -15.21 -3.86 -6.81
N TYR A 466 -16.30 -3.20 -6.51
CA TYR A 466 -17.59 -3.87 -6.31
C TYR A 466 -18.44 -3.78 -7.57
N GLY A 467 -18.47 -2.62 -8.24
CA GLY A 467 -19.24 -2.38 -9.46
C GLY A 467 -20.56 -1.66 -9.17
N VAL A 468 -21.55 -1.82 -10.06
CA VAL A 468 -22.89 -1.22 -9.91
C VAL A 468 -23.77 -1.90 -8.85
N ASP A 469 -23.35 -3.06 -8.36
CA ASP A 469 -23.94 -3.74 -7.20
C ASP A 469 -23.92 -2.87 -5.93
N GLN A 470 -22.92 -1.99 -5.79
CA GLN A 470 -22.81 -0.99 -4.73
C GLN A 470 -24.05 -0.10 -4.62
N GLY A 471 -24.74 0.13 -5.74
CA GLY A 471 -26.02 0.82 -5.72
C GLY A 471 -27.21 -0.11 -5.82
N THR A 472 -27.17 -1.09 -6.73
CA THR A 472 -28.33 -1.95 -7.03
C THR A 472 -28.67 -2.94 -5.90
N ALA A 473 -27.68 -3.36 -5.10
CA ALA A 473 -27.87 -4.25 -3.95
C ALA A 473 -28.28 -3.52 -2.65
N LEU A 474 -28.34 -2.19 -2.64
CA LEU A 474 -28.80 -1.42 -1.47
C LEU A 474 -30.16 -1.95 -0.98
N GLY A 475 -30.39 -1.99 0.33
CA GLY A 475 -31.62 -2.53 0.89
C GLY A 475 -32.88 -1.70 0.58
N THR A 476 -34.03 -2.18 1.04
CA THR A 476 -35.33 -1.49 0.99
C THR A 476 -35.95 -1.36 2.37
N CYS A 477 -36.72 -0.29 2.53
CA CYS A 477 -37.91 -0.22 3.36
C CYS A 477 -39.12 -0.20 2.40
#